data_AF-A0ABD2QDD8-F1
#
_entry.id   AF-A0ABD2QDD8-F1
#
_cell.length_a   1.000
_cell.length_b   1.000
_cell.length_c   1.000
_cell.angle_alpha   90.00
_cell.angle_beta   90.00
_cell.angle_gamma   90.00
#
_symmetry.space_group_name_H-M   'P 1'
#
loop_
_entity.id
_entity.type
_entity.pdbx_description
1 polymer ?
#
loop_
_entity_poly.entity_id
_entity_poly.type
_entity_poly.pdbx_seq_one_letter_code
_entity_poly.pdbx_strand_id
1 'polypeptide(L)'
;MDQEKLDTCDKTTNFKYRCKMCSTHCHTDVLTKFAHTYDEEDSGQFKTIMGFTCRGFVPISFQFLNGWQAKSSASKQLFENIDFSKQQVGKEEFFEVDNLSNSCSITEIKTQFIHTK
;
A
#
# COMPACT_ATOMS: atom_id res chain seq x y z
N MET A 1 -7.86 39.88 -3.19
CA MET A 1 -8.09 38.96 -2.06
C MET A 1 -7.81 37.58 -2.61
N ASP A 2 -6.56 37.19 -2.41
CA ASP A 2 -5.72 36.70 -3.47
C ASP A 2 -5.81 35.19 -3.59
N GLN A 3 -6.20 34.71 -4.78
CA GLN A 3 -5.85 33.37 -5.22
C GLN A 3 -4.35 33.41 -5.51
N GLU A 4 -3.58 33.28 -4.44
CA GLU A 4 -2.13 33.21 -4.49
C GLU A 4 -1.74 32.00 -5.35
N LYS A 5 -0.98 32.32 -6.41
CA LYS A 5 -0.46 31.41 -7.41
C LYS A 5 0.17 30.22 -6.69
N LEU A 6 -0.41 29.04 -6.89
CA LEU A 6 0.25 27.80 -6.50
C LEU A 6 1.46 27.66 -7.41
N ASP A 7 2.64 27.91 -6.85
CA ASP A 7 3.91 27.97 -7.58
C ASP A 7 4.08 26.78 -8.51
N THR A 8 4.49 27.12 -9.72
CA THR A 8 4.69 26.24 -10.87
C THR A 8 5.91 25.35 -10.69
N CYS A 9 5.68 24.16 -10.17
CA CYS A 9 6.26 22.89 -10.60
C CYS A 9 5.58 21.86 -9.72
N ASP A 10 4.84 20.88 -10.26
CA ASP A 10 4.91 19.54 -9.69
C ASP A 10 4.14 18.53 -10.55
N LYS A 11 4.85 17.43 -10.80
CA LYS A 11 4.32 16.16 -11.24
C LYS A 11 3.08 15.84 -10.39
N THR A 12 2.03 15.34 -11.04
CA THR A 12 0.73 14.93 -10.45
C THR A 12 0.83 14.51 -8.98
N THR A 13 0.40 15.39 -8.06
CA THR A 13 0.44 15.10 -6.62
C THR A 13 -0.65 14.08 -6.26
N ASN A 14 -0.33 13.03 -5.50
CA ASN A 14 -1.31 11.98 -5.19
C ASN A 14 -2.33 12.40 -4.12
N PHE A 15 -1.91 13.13 -3.09
CA PHE A 15 -2.81 13.57 -2.03
C PHE A 15 -2.42 14.93 -1.47
N LYS A 16 -3.41 15.82 -1.31
CA LYS A 16 -3.27 17.15 -0.71
C LYS A 16 -4.30 17.32 0.39
N TYR A 17 -3.90 17.89 1.51
CA TYR A 17 -4.77 18.15 2.64
C TYR A 17 -4.38 19.43 3.37
N ARG A 18 -5.37 20.17 3.86
CA ARG A 18 -5.16 21.33 4.73
C ARG A 18 -5.51 20.95 6.16
N CYS A 19 -4.54 21.03 7.06
CA CYS A 19 -4.77 20.72 8.47
C CYS A 19 -5.84 21.63 9.06
N LYS A 20 -6.92 21.03 9.60
CA LYS A 20 -8.02 21.78 10.21
C LYS A 20 -7.60 22.57 11.46
N MET A 21 -6.52 22.18 12.14
CA MET A 21 -6.06 22.81 13.38
C MET A 21 -5.09 23.97 13.11
N CYS A 22 -4.03 23.74 12.31
CA CYS A 22 -2.98 24.74 12.08
C CYS A 22 -3.02 25.41 10.70
N SER A 23 -4.01 25.07 9.86
CA SER A 23 -4.15 25.57 8.47
C SER A 23 -2.99 25.28 7.51
N THR A 24 -1.98 24.53 7.94
CA THR A 24 -0.83 24.15 7.09
C THR A 24 -1.27 23.26 5.93
N HIS A 25 -0.79 23.58 4.73
CA HIS A 25 -0.95 22.74 3.55
C HIS A 25 0.04 21.59 3.60
N CYS A 26 -0.49 20.38 3.53
CA CYS A 26 0.26 19.14 3.58
C CYS A 26 0.00 18.37 2.29
N HIS A 27 1.00 17.62 1.82
CA HIS A 27 0.83 16.75 0.67
C HIS A 27 1.71 15.51 0.77
N THR A 28 1.32 14.47 0.04
CA THR A 28 2.13 13.27 -0.13
C THR A 28 2.02 12.72 -1.54
N ASP A 29 3.12 12.11 -1.97
CA ASP A 29 3.21 11.40 -3.25
C ASP A 29 3.75 10.00 -3.05
N VAL A 30 3.23 9.07 -3.85
CA VAL A 30 3.70 7.69 -3.90
C VAL A 30 4.99 7.65 -4.69
N LEU A 31 6.03 7.11 -4.06
CA LEU A 31 7.32 6.86 -4.70
C LEU A 31 7.28 5.51 -5.43
N THR A 32 6.91 5.56 -6.72
CA THR A 32 6.80 4.37 -7.59
C THR A 32 8.09 3.54 -7.68
N LYS A 33 9.26 4.15 -7.45
CA LYS A 33 10.55 3.43 -7.39
C LYS A 33 10.62 2.35 -6.31
N PHE A 34 9.75 2.42 -5.30
CA PHE A 34 9.67 1.44 -4.21
C PHE A 34 8.47 0.49 -4.37
N ALA A 35 7.73 0.56 -5.47
CA ALA A 35 6.60 -0.32 -5.75
C ALA A 35 7.12 -1.73 -6.11
N HIS A 36 7.39 -2.52 -5.08
CA HIS A 36 7.90 -3.89 -5.21
C HIS A 36 6.83 -4.91 -4.85
N THR A 37 6.91 -6.10 -5.45
CA THR A 37 6.14 -7.28 -5.05
C THR A 37 6.63 -7.83 -3.72
N TYR A 38 5.78 -8.55 -3.00
CA TYR A 38 6.17 -9.39 -1.87
C TYR A 38 6.21 -10.83 -2.37
N ASP A 39 7.39 -11.45 -2.32
CA ASP A 39 7.66 -12.74 -2.96
C ASP A 39 7.91 -13.83 -1.90
N GLU A 40 8.04 -15.09 -2.33
CA GLU A 40 8.21 -16.23 -1.42
C GLU A 40 9.47 -16.12 -0.56
N GLU A 41 10.55 -15.55 -1.12
CA GLU A 41 11.79 -15.30 -0.39
C GLU A 41 11.66 -14.31 0.78
N ASP A 42 10.64 -13.44 0.76
CA ASP A 42 10.43 -12.43 1.79
C ASP A 42 9.57 -12.95 2.96
N SER A 43 9.02 -14.16 2.82
CA SER A 43 8.07 -14.75 3.76
C SER A 43 8.58 -14.71 5.21
N GLY A 44 7.74 -14.20 6.10
CA GLY A 44 8.06 -14.02 7.53
C GLY A 44 8.91 -12.80 7.86
N GLN A 45 9.31 -12.01 6.86
CA GLN A 45 10.10 -10.79 7.05
C GLN A 45 9.35 -9.56 6.50
N PHE A 46 9.70 -8.38 7.03
CA PHE A 46 9.20 -7.12 6.51
C PHE A 46 9.96 -6.72 5.25
N LYS A 47 9.23 -6.45 4.15
CA LYS A 47 9.75 -5.89 2.91
C LYS A 47 9.14 -4.52 2.66
N THR A 48 9.94 -3.56 2.19
CA THR A 48 9.42 -2.27 1.73
C THR A 48 8.79 -2.43 0.35
N ILE A 49 7.46 -2.37 0.28
CA ILE A 49 6.69 -2.49 -0.97
C ILE A 49 6.16 -1.16 -1.51
N MET A 50 6.25 -0.08 -0.72
CA MET A 50 5.80 1.25 -1.10
C MET A 50 6.55 2.30 -0.29
N GLY A 51 6.84 3.44 -0.92
CA GLY A 51 7.40 4.61 -0.25
C GLY A 51 6.56 5.85 -0.50
N PHE A 52 6.66 6.83 0.39
CA PHE A 52 5.93 8.08 0.31
C PHE A 52 6.88 9.26 0.50
N THR A 53 6.70 10.33 -0.27
CA THR A 53 7.21 11.65 0.12
C THR A 53 6.14 12.28 0.99
N CYS A 54 6.48 12.70 2.21
CA CYS A 54 5.50 13.32 3.09
C CYS A 54 5.96 14.73 3.47
N ARG A 55 5.12 15.73 3.23
CA ARG A 55 5.34 17.11 3.67
C ARG A 55 4.17 17.54 4.55
N GLY A 56 4.44 17.78 5.84
CA GLY A 56 3.45 18.25 6.82
C GLY A 56 2.64 17.15 7.52
N PHE A 57 2.86 15.88 7.21
CA PHE A 57 2.33 14.75 8.00
C PHE A 57 3.22 13.52 7.88
N VAL A 58 2.93 12.51 8.70
CA VAL A 58 3.53 11.18 8.64
C VAL A 58 2.40 10.15 8.66
N PRO A 59 2.41 9.14 7.78
CA PRO A 59 1.46 8.04 7.86
C PRO A 59 1.73 7.18 9.11
N ILE A 60 0.69 6.92 9.90
CA ILE A 60 0.78 6.18 11.17
C ILE A 60 0.20 4.77 11.09
N SER A 61 -0.63 4.49 10.09
CA SER A 61 -1.31 3.21 9.92
C SER A 61 -1.62 2.98 8.45
N PHE A 62 -1.55 1.72 8.01
CA PHE A 62 -1.95 1.30 6.67
C PHE A 62 -3.09 0.30 6.79
N GLN A 63 -4.11 0.45 5.95
CA GLN A 63 -5.19 -0.51 5.83
C GLN A 63 -5.18 -1.04 4.41
N PHE A 64 -5.11 -2.36 4.27
CA PHE A 64 -5.31 -2.97 2.98
C PHE A 64 -6.77 -2.83 2.57
N LEU A 65 -6.98 -2.75 1.26
CA LEU A 65 -8.28 -2.76 0.61
C LEU A 65 -8.33 -3.95 -0.35
N ASN A 66 -9.19 -3.84 -1.36
CA ASN A 66 -9.30 -4.78 -2.46
C ASN A 66 -8.37 -4.43 -3.64
N GLY A 67 -8.34 -5.33 -4.63
CA GLY A 67 -7.60 -5.13 -5.88
C GLY A 67 -6.18 -5.68 -5.86
N TRP A 68 -5.83 -6.50 -4.86
CA TRP A 68 -4.54 -7.17 -4.83
C TRP A 68 -4.51 -8.35 -5.81
N GLN A 69 -3.31 -8.65 -6.28
CA GLN A 69 -3.04 -9.79 -7.15
C GLN A 69 -1.96 -10.64 -6.50
N ALA A 70 -2.09 -11.95 -6.59
CA ALA A 70 -1.07 -12.90 -6.15
C ALA A 70 -0.86 -13.97 -7.22
N LYS A 71 0.35 -14.52 -7.27
CA LYS A 71 0.71 -15.56 -8.21
C LYS A 71 1.17 -16.80 -7.45
N SER A 72 0.58 -17.97 -7.73
CA SER A 72 1.06 -19.22 -7.15
C SER A 72 2.51 -19.45 -7.53
N SER A 73 3.36 -19.81 -6.56
CA SER A 73 4.77 -20.11 -6.80
C SER A 73 4.92 -21.37 -7.66
N ALA A 74 4.04 -22.37 -7.48
CA ALA A 74 4.05 -23.64 -8.19
C ALA A 74 3.42 -23.55 -9.58
N SER A 75 2.10 -23.28 -9.66
CA SER A 75 1.34 -23.33 -10.92
C SER A 75 1.43 -22.06 -11.76
N LYS A 76 1.99 -20.97 -11.21
CA LYS A 76 2.00 -19.64 -11.83
C LYS A 76 0.61 -19.08 -12.14
N GLN A 77 -0.45 -19.70 -11.61
CA GLN A 77 -1.82 -19.19 -11.67
C GLN A 77 -1.90 -17.81 -11.01
N LEU A 78 -2.62 -16.90 -11.66
CA LEU A 78 -2.90 -15.55 -11.16
C LEU A 78 -4.23 -15.56 -10.42
N PHE A 79 -4.22 -15.04 -9.19
CA PHE A 79 -5.39 -14.72 -8.41
C PHE A 79 -5.57 -13.20 -8.43
N GLU A 80 -6.72 -12.72 -8.87
CA GLU A 80 -7.01 -11.29 -9.03
C GLU A 80 -8.09 -10.81 -8.06
N ASN A 81 -8.12 -9.49 -7.83
CA ASN A 81 -9.12 -8.84 -6.99
C ASN A 81 -9.20 -9.39 -5.56
N ILE A 82 -8.05 -9.80 -5.01
CA ILE A 82 -7.95 -10.26 -3.63
C ILE A 82 -8.28 -9.08 -2.71
N ASP A 83 -9.14 -9.34 -1.72
CA ASP A 83 -9.65 -8.36 -0.79
C ASP A 83 -9.11 -8.63 0.62
N PHE A 84 -8.28 -7.71 1.11
CA PHE A 84 -7.70 -7.73 2.45
C PHE A 84 -8.32 -6.66 3.37
N SER A 85 -9.51 -6.14 3.00
CA SER A 85 -10.16 -5.09 3.78
C SER A 85 -10.70 -5.60 5.12
N LYS A 86 -10.42 -4.83 6.18
CA LYS A 86 -10.91 -5.12 7.55
C LYS A 86 -12.41 -4.85 7.75
N GLN A 87 -13.11 -4.40 6.70
CA GLN A 87 -14.53 -4.05 6.79
C GLN A 87 -15.43 -5.29 6.89
N GLN A 88 -14.92 -6.47 6.52
CA GLN A 88 -15.65 -7.73 6.61
C GLN A 88 -14.86 -8.72 7.46
N VAL A 89 -15.55 -9.36 8.40
CA VAL A 89 -14.96 -10.37 9.29
C VAL A 89 -14.47 -11.55 8.44
N GLY A 90 -13.20 -11.95 8.60
CA GLY A 90 -12.60 -13.10 7.93
C GLY A 90 -11.91 -12.80 6.58
N LYS A 91 -11.86 -11.54 6.13
CA LYS A 91 -11.15 -11.14 4.90
C LYS A 91 -9.70 -10.71 5.08
N GLU A 92 -9.14 -10.81 6.29
CA GLU A 92 -7.74 -10.44 6.54
C GLU A 92 -6.75 -11.51 6.06
N GLU A 93 -7.26 -12.63 5.54
CA GLU A 93 -6.50 -13.79 5.10
C GLU A 93 -7.02 -14.28 3.75
N PHE A 94 -6.13 -14.89 2.98
CA PHE A 94 -6.44 -15.49 1.69
C PHE A 94 -6.10 -16.97 1.72
N PHE A 95 -7.01 -17.81 1.22
CA PHE A 95 -6.82 -19.25 1.07
C PHE A 95 -7.46 -19.69 -0.24
N GLU A 96 -6.66 -20.27 -1.13
CA GLU A 96 -7.15 -20.82 -2.39
C GLU A 96 -6.34 -22.07 -2.76
N VAL A 97 -6.91 -22.93 -3.59
CA VAL A 97 -6.20 -24.08 -4.17
C VAL A 97 -5.90 -23.78 -5.62
N ASP A 98 -4.65 -23.99 -6.01
CA ASP A 98 -4.24 -23.76 -7.38
C ASP A 98 -4.62 -24.91 -8.31
N ASN A 99 -4.48 -24.70 -9.61
CA ASN A 99 -4.81 -25.68 -10.64
C ASN A 99 -3.95 -26.96 -10.59
N LEU A 100 -2.86 -26.96 -9.82
CA LEU A 100 -2.01 -28.12 -9.57
C LEU A 100 -2.30 -28.78 -8.22
N SER A 101 -3.42 -28.43 -7.58
CA SER A 101 -3.85 -28.93 -6.27
C SER A 101 -2.92 -28.58 -5.10
N ASN A 102 -2.15 -27.50 -5.22
CA ASN A 102 -1.40 -26.94 -4.09
C ASN A 102 -2.25 -25.93 -3.33
N SER A 103 -2.18 -25.94 -2.00
CA SER A 103 -2.80 -24.90 -1.19
C SER A 103 -1.95 -23.62 -1.22
N CYS A 104 -2.55 -22.50 -1.60
CA CYS A 104 -1.97 -21.17 -1.54
C CYS A 104 -2.63 -20.38 -0.43
N SER A 105 -1.84 -19.70 0.40
CA SER A 105 -2.38 -18.89 1.49
C SER A 105 -1.53 -17.66 1.78
N ILE A 106 -2.20 -16.57 2.17
CA ILE A 106 -1.57 -15.35 2.68
C ILE A 106 -2.26 -15.04 4.01
N THR A 107 -1.51 -15.13 5.11
CA THR A 107 -2.04 -15.01 6.48
C THR A 107 -1.18 -14.07 7.31
N GLU A 108 -1.68 -13.68 8.49
CA GLU A 108 -0.96 -12.88 9.49
C GLU A 108 -0.33 -11.58 8.94
N ILE A 109 -1.02 -10.90 8.02
CA ILE A 109 -0.51 -9.70 7.36
C ILE A 109 -0.23 -8.61 8.39
N LYS A 110 1.03 -8.15 8.44
CA LYS A 110 1.50 -7.08 9.33
C LYS A 110 2.12 -5.94 8.51
N THR A 111 1.99 -4.72 9.00
CA THR A 111 2.56 -3.53 8.37
C THR A 111 3.30 -2.67 9.39
N GLN A 112 4.31 -1.97 8.91
CA GLN A 112 5.03 -0.95 9.69
C GLN A 112 5.51 0.16 8.76
N PHE A 113 5.66 1.35 9.30
CA PHE A 113 6.31 2.47 8.62
C PHE A 113 7.75 2.62 9.12
N ILE A 114 8.69 2.71 8.19
CA ILE A 114 10.09 2.98 8.50
C ILE A 114 10.40 4.40 8.05
N HIS A 115 10.88 5.23 8.97
CA HIS A 115 11.30 6.59 8.67
C HIS A 115 12.68 6.58 8.03
N THR A 116 12.75 6.94 6.75
CA THR A 116 14.01 7.18 6.05
C THR A 116 14.40 8.66 6.16
N LYS A 117 15.67 8.93 6.46
CA LYS A 117 16.22 10.29 6.50
C LYS A 117 16.44 10.84 5.10
#